data_AF-A0A2H9UJV2-F1
#
_entry.id   AF-A0A2H9UJV2-F1
#
_cell.length_a   1.000
_cell.length_b   1.000
_cell.length_c   1.000
_cell.angle_alpha   90.00
_cell.angle_beta   90.00
_cell.angle_gamma   90.00
#
_symmetry.space_group_name_H-M   'P 1'
#
loop_
_entity.id
_entity.type
_entity.pdbx_description
1 polymer ?
#
loop_
_entity_poly.entity_id
_entity_poly.type
_entity_poly.pdbx_seq_one_letter_code
_entity_poly.pdbx_strand_id
1 'polypeptide(L)'
;MRAYFDKLLSSDQQQKPLPLIYPVLIALFAGAIFSLALAPYHYWWLAILSPALLYACLRGRSAKQAFGIGWAYGIGLWFVGAFWLYTSIHVYGDTSAFLSVVMILIMALVMGLFSAVQTFVYRRFFPETPLTFAPLWVLFEWSKTWVFTGFPWLFAGYAFTERYLDAYAPLFGVFGVSFVVIILACALVEILNRRLFWVVPAAILLIGAWGAAQLSFVQPKNEKPLTVSLIQGNIPQDLKWLTEYQVKTLLIYANLSKTEWGRDLIVWPESSIPMFQTDIEAFLEAMKVQAEKSGTAWVTGIPYWDLPESQAAGYPKYYNSIMATGDESEGLYKKQRLVPFGEYIPLSGWLSWVLPGLQNDPSMSGFTRGADNQKPLNVKNHPLGSAICYEVAYPNLTRRNASQSDFLVTVSNDAWFTGTAGPLQHLQMVQMRAKENGRWFIRATNTGVTAFIDHNGHIVKKAPMDQEAVLRGELPAMQGETPYMKLSDWPVMIFSILLLLVGWRFRPRKVDVSFKSRR
;
A
#
# COMPACT_ATOMS: atom_id res chain seq x y z
N MET A 1 38.91 -44.51 -27.50
CA MET A 1 38.23 -44.41 -26.20
C MET A 1 38.45 -43.07 -25.50
N ARG A 2 39.69 -42.58 -25.32
CA ARG A 2 39.96 -41.26 -24.69
C ARG A 2 39.26 -40.08 -25.39
N ALA A 3 39.34 -40.00 -26.72
CA ALA A 3 38.63 -38.98 -27.51
C ALA A 3 37.08 -39.08 -27.45
N TYR A 4 36.53 -40.23 -27.09
CA TYR A 4 35.08 -40.41 -26.92
C TYR A 4 34.63 -39.99 -25.52
N PHE A 5 35.48 -40.23 -24.50
CA PHE A 5 35.31 -39.72 -23.14
C PHE A 5 35.52 -38.21 -23.04
N ASP A 6 36.50 -37.65 -23.76
CA ASP A 6 36.70 -36.19 -23.81
C ASP A 6 35.50 -35.48 -24.45
N LYS A 7 34.80 -36.12 -25.40
CA LYS A 7 33.57 -35.60 -26.02
C LYS A 7 32.34 -35.69 -25.10
N LEU A 8 32.34 -36.62 -24.15
CA LEU A 8 31.32 -36.77 -23.10
C LEU A 8 31.59 -35.83 -21.91
N LEU A 9 32.85 -35.56 -21.60
CA LEU A 9 33.29 -34.62 -20.55
C LEU A 9 33.29 -33.17 -21.02
N SER A 10 33.45 -32.93 -22.33
CA SER A 10 33.22 -31.65 -22.99
C SER A 10 31.74 -31.43 -23.30
N SER A 11 30.82 -31.92 -22.44
CA SER A 11 29.42 -31.51 -22.45
C SER A 11 29.25 -30.12 -21.85
N ASP A 12 30.18 -29.20 -22.15
CA ASP A 12 29.90 -27.77 -22.15
C ASP A 12 29.09 -27.48 -23.43
N GLN A 13 28.00 -28.23 -23.60
CA GLN A 13 26.90 -27.80 -24.44
C GLN A 13 26.50 -26.46 -23.84
N GLN A 14 27.01 -25.39 -24.43
CA GLN A 14 26.46 -24.06 -24.32
C GLN A 14 24.96 -24.22 -24.59
N GLN A 15 24.18 -24.41 -23.53
CA GLN A 15 22.76 -24.62 -23.62
C GLN A 15 22.24 -23.41 -24.37
N LYS A 16 21.82 -23.61 -25.62
CA LYS A 16 21.29 -22.52 -26.43
C LYS A 16 20.17 -21.90 -25.59
N PRO A 17 20.23 -20.59 -25.31
CA PRO A 17 19.23 -19.96 -24.47
C PRO A 17 17.87 -20.17 -25.13
N LEU A 18 16.86 -20.55 -24.33
CA LEU A 18 15.50 -20.80 -24.83
C LEU A 18 15.04 -19.68 -25.78
N PRO A 19 14.24 -19.98 -26.81
CA PRO A 19 13.61 -18.94 -27.61
C PRO A 19 12.93 -17.89 -26.72
N LEU A 20 13.09 -16.61 -27.03
CA LEU A 20 12.68 -15.49 -26.16
C LEU A 20 11.20 -15.54 -25.74
N ILE A 21 10.35 -16.15 -26.56
CA ILE A 21 8.92 -16.31 -26.29
C ILE A 21 8.65 -17.07 -24.98
N TYR A 22 9.44 -18.11 -24.66
CA TYR A 22 9.20 -18.91 -23.45
C TYR A 22 9.50 -18.11 -22.17
N PRO A 23 10.67 -17.45 -21.99
CA PRO A 23 10.90 -16.55 -20.87
C PRO A 23 9.87 -15.44 -20.74
N VAL A 24 9.38 -14.89 -21.85
CA VAL A 24 8.35 -13.83 -21.84
C VAL A 24 7.02 -14.36 -21.30
N LEU A 25 6.56 -15.53 -21.78
CA LEU A 25 5.33 -16.15 -21.29
C LEU A 25 5.46 -16.59 -19.82
N ILE A 26 6.59 -17.21 -19.45
CA ILE A 26 6.86 -17.59 -18.05
C ILE A 26 6.83 -16.35 -17.16
N ALA A 27 7.46 -15.26 -17.57
CA ALA A 27 7.48 -14.01 -16.82
C ALA A 27 6.07 -13.41 -16.69
N LEU A 28 5.28 -13.38 -17.76
CA LEU A 28 3.88 -12.92 -17.74
C LEU A 28 3.04 -13.69 -16.71
N PHE A 29 3.08 -15.02 -16.76
CA PHE A 29 2.32 -15.86 -15.83
C PHE A 29 2.89 -15.77 -14.41
N ALA A 30 4.21 -15.69 -14.23
CA ALA A 30 4.83 -15.48 -12.93
C ALA A 30 4.34 -14.17 -12.30
N GLY A 31 4.26 -13.08 -13.07
CA GLY A 31 3.69 -11.82 -12.60
C GLY A 31 2.22 -11.99 -12.20
N ALA A 32 1.40 -12.59 -13.06
CA ALA A 32 -0.04 -12.80 -12.82
C ALA A 32 -0.34 -13.55 -11.51
N ILE A 33 0.40 -14.64 -11.24
CA ILE A 33 0.18 -15.47 -10.04
C ILE A 33 0.67 -14.79 -8.75
N PHE A 34 1.48 -13.73 -8.82
CA PHE A 34 1.99 -13.04 -7.63
C PHE A 34 0.86 -12.47 -6.77
N SER A 35 -0.22 -12.01 -7.40
CA SER A 35 -1.41 -11.47 -6.71
C SER A 35 -2.02 -12.47 -5.71
N LEU A 36 -1.88 -13.77 -5.96
CA LEU A 36 -2.35 -14.85 -5.10
C LEU A 36 -1.52 -14.99 -3.81
N ALA A 37 -0.33 -14.38 -3.75
CA ALA A 37 0.44 -14.30 -2.52
C ALA A 37 -0.12 -13.27 -1.53
N LEU A 38 -0.90 -12.30 -2.02
CA LEU A 38 -1.49 -11.23 -1.24
C LEU A 38 -2.90 -11.60 -0.78
N ALA A 39 -3.50 -10.74 0.03
CA ALA A 39 -4.91 -10.87 0.37
C ALA A 39 -5.79 -10.86 -0.90
N PRO A 40 -6.88 -11.64 -0.94
CA PRO A 40 -7.41 -12.52 0.11
C PRO A 40 -6.82 -13.94 0.17
N TYR A 41 -5.89 -14.28 -0.72
CA TYR A 41 -5.50 -15.68 -0.95
C TYR A 41 -4.35 -16.16 -0.06
N HIS A 42 -3.40 -15.27 0.26
CA HIS A 42 -2.30 -15.52 1.21
C HIS A 42 -1.40 -16.72 0.89
N TYR A 43 -1.26 -17.14 -0.38
CA TYR A 43 -0.31 -18.16 -0.80
C TYR A 43 1.13 -17.59 -0.84
N TRP A 44 1.68 -17.27 0.34
CA TRP A 44 2.93 -16.52 0.52
C TRP A 44 4.14 -17.07 -0.26
N TRP A 45 4.21 -18.39 -0.49
CA TRP A 45 5.28 -19.02 -1.26
C TRP A 45 5.33 -18.55 -2.72
N LEU A 46 4.21 -18.06 -3.27
CA LEU A 46 4.16 -17.43 -4.58
C LEU A 46 4.93 -16.10 -4.63
N ALA A 47 5.03 -15.37 -3.52
CA ALA A 47 5.87 -14.16 -3.46
C ALA A 47 7.37 -14.46 -3.50
N ILE A 48 7.77 -15.72 -3.28
CA ILE A 48 9.14 -16.21 -3.51
C ILE A 48 9.26 -16.77 -4.94
N LEU A 49 8.34 -17.66 -5.32
CA LEU A 49 8.40 -18.35 -6.62
C LEU A 49 8.29 -17.38 -7.81
N SER A 50 7.40 -16.41 -7.75
CA SER A 50 7.15 -15.49 -8.86
C SER A 50 8.39 -14.63 -9.20
N PRO A 51 9.02 -13.91 -8.25
CA PRO A 51 10.29 -13.23 -8.51
C PRO A 51 11.45 -14.18 -8.85
N ALA A 52 11.47 -15.40 -8.31
CA ALA A 52 12.47 -16.41 -8.65
C ALA A 52 12.38 -16.80 -10.15
N LEU A 53 11.18 -17.00 -10.68
CA LEU A 53 10.96 -17.29 -12.09
C LEU A 53 11.40 -16.12 -12.99
N LEU A 54 11.11 -14.88 -12.59
CA LEU A 54 11.61 -13.70 -13.30
C LEU A 54 13.14 -13.68 -13.31
N TYR A 55 13.77 -13.83 -12.14
CA TYR A 55 15.23 -13.85 -12.01
C TYR A 55 15.87 -14.93 -12.90
N ALA A 56 15.31 -16.14 -12.92
CA ALA A 56 15.77 -17.23 -13.77
C ALA A 56 15.66 -16.92 -15.27
N CYS A 57 14.57 -16.27 -15.70
CA CYS A 57 14.34 -15.88 -17.09
C CYS A 57 15.35 -14.86 -17.64
N LEU A 58 15.96 -14.06 -16.76
CA LEU A 58 16.91 -13.00 -17.14
C LEU A 58 18.33 -13.50 -17.42
N ARG A 59 18.64 -14.74 -17.02
CA ARG A 59 19.98 -15.31 -17.10
C ARG A 59 20.50 -15.37 -18.53
N GLY A 60 21.71 -14.84 -18.77
CA GLY A 60 22.33 -14.85 -20.10
C GLY A 60 21.59 -14.04 -21.18
N ARG A 61 20.60 -13.22 -20.82
CA ARG A 61 19.84 -12.38 -21.78
C ARG A 61 20.46 -11.01 -21.98
N SER A 62 20.30 -10.43 -23.17
CA SER A 62 20.71 -9.04 -23.40
C SER A 62 19.81 -8.06 -22.64
N ALA A 63 20.27 -6.83 -22.41
CA ALA A 63 19.47 -5.80 -21.74
C ALA A 63 18.14 -5.51 -22.46
N LYS A 64 18.13 -5.54 -23.80
CA LYS A 64 16.89 -5.37 -24.60
C LYS A 64 15.91 -6.53 -24.41
N GLN A 65 16.40 -7.77 -24.34
CA GLN A 65 15.56 -8.93 -24.05
C GLN A 65 15.00 -8.88 -22.63
N ALA A 66 15.84 -8.46 -21.68
CA ALA A 66 15.47 -8.32 -20.27
C ALA A 66 14.35 -7.30 -20.07
N PHE A 67 14.38 -6.19 -20.82
CA PHE A 67 13.30 -5.20 -20.85
C PHE A 67 11.96 -5.87 -21.20
N GLY A 68 11.91 -6.63 -22.29
CA GLY A 68 10.68 -7.32 -22.72
C GLY A 68 10.18 -8.36 -21.71
N ILE A 69 11.09 -9.14 -21.12
CA ILE A 69 10.75 -10.14 -20.09
C ILE A 69 10.22 -9.45 -18.82
N GLY A 70 10.90 -8.41 -18.35
CA GLY A 70 10.46 -7.64 -17.18
C GLY A 70 9.14 -6.91 -17.43
N TRP A 71 8.92 -6.41 -18.65
CA TRP A 71 7.66 -5.78 -19.01
C TRP A 71 6.51 -6.77 -18.98
N ALA A 72 6.70 -7.96 -19.54
CA ALA A 72 5.71 -9.05 -19.50
C ALA A 72 5.36 -9.42 -18.05
N TYR A 73 6.37 -9.58 -17.18
CA TYR A 73 6.15 -9.80 -15.75
C TYR A 73 5.31 -8.69 -15.11
N GLY A 74 5.69 -7.44 -15.35
CA GLY A 74 4.99 -6.28 -14.81
C GLY A 74 3.54 -6.20 -15.30
N ILE A 75 3.28 -6.46 -16.59
CA ILE A 75 1.94 -6.51 -17.15
C ILE A 75 1.10 -7.56 -16.43
N GLY A 76 1.59 -8.79 -16.27
CA GLY A 76 0.88 -9.85 -15.56
C GLY A 76 0.58 -9.47 -14.12
N LEU A 77 1.59 -8.96 -13.41
CA LEU A 77 1.47 -8.52 -12.01
C LEU A 77 0.38 -7.46 -11.82
N TRP A 78 0.41 -6.41 -12.64
CA TRP A 78 -0.48 -5.27 -12.49
C TRP A 78 -1.87 -5.52 -13.08
N PHE A 79 -1.97 -6.24 -14.19
CA PHE A 79 -3.25 -6.55 -14.82
C PHE A 79 -4.13 -7.41 -13.91
N VAL A 80 -3.55 -8.45 -13.30
CA VAL A 80 -4.28 -9.33 -12.38
C VAL A 80 -4.36 -8.72 -10.98
N GLY A 81 -3.24 -8.20 -10.46
CA GLY A 81 -3.17 -7.68 -9.09
C GLY A 81 -4.00 -6.42 -8.84
N ALA A 82 -4.23 -5.60 -9.87
CA ALA A 82 -5.07 -4.39 -9.79
C ALA A 82 -6.41 -4.54 -10.53
N PHE A 83 -6.82 -5.77 -10.91
CA PHE A 83 -8.07 -5.99 -11.64
C PHE A 83 -9.32 -5.57 -10.84
N TRP A 84 -9.21 -5.48 -9.51
CA TRP A 84 -10.25 -4.94 -8.64
C TRP A 84 -10.68 -3.50 -9.00
N LEU A 85 -9.85 -2.75 -9.74
CA LEU A 85 -10.23 -1.44 -10.31
C LEU A 85 -11.40 -1.53 -11.30
N TYR A 86 -11.67 -2.71 -11.85
CA TYR A 86 -12.76 -2.94 -12.79
C TYR A 86 -14.11 -2.50 -12.22
N THR A 87 -14.42 -2.85 -10.97
CA THR A 87 -15.69 -2.46 -10.33
C THR A 87 -15.81 -0.93 -10.24
N SER A 88 -14.73 -0.24 -9.86
CA SER A 88 -14.73 1.22 -9.77
C SER A 88 -14.94 1.89 -11.13
N ILE A 89 -14.32 1.37 -12.20
CA ILE A 89 -14.39 1.98 -13.53
C ILE A 89 -15.70 1.60 -14.24
N HIS A 90 -16.06 0.32 -14.24
CA HIS A 90 -17.22 -0.18 -14.98
C HIS A 90 -18.53 0.16 -14.29
N VAL A 91 -18.66 -0.17 -13.00
CA VAL A 91 -19.93 -0.06 -12.27
C VAL A 91 -20.19 1.39 -11.83
N TYR A 92 -19.22 1.99 -11.14
CA TYR A 92 -19.40 3.35 -10.60
C TYR A 92 -18.99 4.46 -11.56
N GLY A 93 -18.09 4.17 -12.51
CA GLY A 93 -17.70 5.09 -13.57
C GLY A 93 -18.55 4.99 -14.83
N ASP A 94 -19.63 4.18 -14.81
CA ASP A 94 -20.58 3.96 -15.92
C ASP A 94 -19.90 3.77 -17.30
N THR A 95 -18.78 3.06 -17.30
CA THR A 95 -17.93 2.87 -18.48
C THR A 95 -18.15 1.47 -19.04
N SER A 96 -18.24 1.30 -20.37
CA SER A 96 -18.42 -0.04 -20.96
C SER A 96 -17.38 -1.07 -20.46
N ALA A 97 -17.78 -2.34 -20.34
CA ALA A 97 -16.90 -3.40 -19.86
C ALA A 97 -15.60 -3.52 -20.69
N PHE A 98 -15.71 -3.40 -22.01
CA PHE A 98 -14.57 -3.44 -22.92
C PHE A 98 -13.59 -2.29 -22.65
N LEU A 99 -14.10 -1.06 -22.57
CA LEU A 99 -13.26 0.12 -22.31
C LEU A 99 -12.60 0.04 -20.92
N SER A 100 -13.33 -0.46 -19.91
CA SER A 100 -12.80 -0.66 -18.56
C SER A 100 -11.61 -1.62 -18.53
N VAL A 101 -11.71 -2.76 -19.22
CA VAL A 101 -10.58 -3.72 -19.35
C VAL A 101 -9.41 -3.11 -20.11
N VAL A 102 -9.68 -2.33 -21.17
CA VAL A 102 -8.64 -1.62 -21.93
C VAL A 102 -7.93 -0.58 -21.06
N MET A 103 -8.65 0.17 -20.23
CA MET A 103 -8.05 1.13 -19.28
C MET A 103 -7.15 0.44 -18.25
N ILE A 104 -7.58 -0.70 -17.70
CA ILE A 104 -6.77 -1.51 -16.78
C ILE A 104 -5.53 -2.06 -17.49
N LEU A 105 -5.67 -2.52 -18.74
CA LEU A 105 -4.54 -2.97 -19.55
C LEU A 105 -3.54 -1.84 -19.81
N ILE A 106 -4.00 -0.63 -20.13
CA ILE A 106 -3.13 0.55 -20.29
C ILE A 106 -2.39 0.85 -18.97
N MET A 107 -3.11 0.85 -17.84
CA MET A 107 -2.49 1.02 -16.52
C MET A 107 -1.43 -0.06 -16.26
N ALA A 108 -1.73 -1.32 -16.58
CA ALA A 108 -0.80 -2.43 -16.39
C ALA A 108 0.43 -2.34 -17.32
N LEU A 109 0.26 -1.84 -18.55
CA LEU A 109 1.36 -1.57 -19.48
C LEU A 109 2.27 -0.48 -18.92
N VAL A 110 1.72 0.63 -18.41
CA VAL A 110 2.48 1.74 -17.82
C VAL A 110 3.18 1.28 -16.54
N MET A 111 2.46 0.66 -15.61
CA MET A 111 3.03 0.17 -14.35
C MET A 111 4.03 -0.97 -14.57
N GLY A 112 3.85 -1.77 -15.62
CA GLY A 112 4.80 -2.79 -16.03
C GLY A 112 6.15 -2.21 -16.49
N LEU A 113 6.22 -0.93 -16.87
CA LEU A 113 7.49 -0.29 -17.23
C LEU A 113 8.45 -0.20 -16.04
N PHE A 114 7.96 -0.14 -14.79
CA PHE A 114 8.83 -0.21 -13.62
C PHE A 114 9.64 -1.50 -13.64
N SER A 115 8.98 -2.64 -13.85
CA SER A 115 9.64 -3.95 -13.97
C SER A 115 10.50 -4.05 -15.23
N ALA A 116 10.08 -3.48 -16.36
CA ALA A 116 10.85 -3.46 -17.61
C ALA A 116 12.18 -2.69 -17.46
N VAL A 117 12.14 -1.50 -16.85
CA VAL A 117 13.33 -0.67 -16.62
C VAL A 117 14.20 -1.31 -15.54
N GLN A 118 13.63 -1.87 -14.48
CA GLN A 118 14.36 -2.62 -13.46
C GLN A 118 15.20 -3.73 -14.08
N THR A 119 14.59 -4.62 -14.86
CA THR A 119 15.31 -5.75 -15.47
C THR A 119 16.30 -5.30 -16.54
N PHE A 120 15.99 -4.24 -17.29
CA PHE A 120 16.94 -3.61 -18.22
C PHE A 120 18.19 -3.11 -17.48
N VAL A 121 18.00 -2.31 -16.43
CA VAL A 121 19.09 -1.72 -15.62
C VAL A 121 19.92 -2.83 -14.97
N TYR A 122 19.26 -3.83 -14.39
CA TYR A 122 19.89 -5.02 -13.83
C TYR A 122 20.88 -5.65 -14.81
N ARG A 123 20.41 -5.97 -16.03
CA ARG A 123 21.21 -6.62 -17.07
C ARG A 123 22.23 -5.70 -17.72
N ARG A 124 21.94 -4.40 -17.82
CA ARG A 124 22.81 -3.43 -18.49
C ARG A 124 23.99 -3.02 -17.62
N PHE A 125 23.83 -2.97 -16.30
CA PHE A 125 24.80 -2.33 -15.39
C PHE A 125 25.37 -3.25 -14.31
N PHE A 126 24.69 -4.32 -13.91
CA PHE A 126 25.07 -5.11 -12.74
C PHE A 126 25.37 -6.59 -13.09
N PRO A 127 26.16 -7.28 -12.27
CA PRO A 127 26.36 -8.73 -12.37
C PRO A 127 25.08 -9.51 -12.05
N GLU A 128 24.96 -10.73 -12.58
CA GLU A 128 23.82 -11.64 -12.36
C GLU A 128 23.90 -12.28 -10.96
N THR A 129 23.56 -11.53 -9.93
CA THR A 129 23.57 -12.02 -8.55
C THR A 129 22.32 -11.61 -7.76
N PRO A 130 21.95 -12.37 -6.71
CA PRO A 130 20.94 -11.95 -5.74
C PRO A 130 21.23 -10.58 -5.11
N LEU A 131 22.50 -10.30 -4.81
CA LEU A 131 22.94 -9.06 -4.14
C LEU A 131 22.84 -7.80 -5.00
N THR A 132 22.52 -7.93 -6.29
CA THR A 132 22.24 -6.80 -7.18
C THR A 132 20.80 -6.77 -7.65
N PHE A 133 20.12 -7.92 -7.70
CA PHE A 133 18.72 -7.99 -8.05
C PHE A 133 17.79 -7.50 -6.93
N ALA A 134 18.01 -7.96 -5.69
CA ALA A 134 17.16 -7.57 -4.55
C ALA A 134 17.22 -6.07 -4.19
N PRO A 135 18.40 -5.42 -4.12
CA PRO A 135 18.46 -3.97 -3.95
C PRO A 135 17.70 -3.22 -5.04
N LEU A 136 17.84 -3.66 -6.29
CA LEU A 136 17.21 -2.98 -7.42
C LEU A 136 15.68 -3.16 -7.36
N TRP A 137 15.20 -4.35 -6.99
CA TRP A 137 13.78 -4.58 -6.75
C TRP A 137 13.20 -3.58 -5.74
N VAL A 138 13.87 -3.44 -4.60
CA VAL A 138 13.43 -2.56 -3.52
C VAL A 138 13.47 -1.09 -3.93
N LEU A 139 14.48 -0.64 -4.68
CA LEU A 139 14.51 0.72 -5.22
C LEU A 139 13.34 1.00 -6.19
N PHE A 140 12.92 0.01 -6.97
CA PHE A 140 11.76 0.13 -7.85
C PHE A 140 10.42 0.00 -7.10
N GLU A 141 10.36 -0.73 -5.99
CA GLU A 141 9.21 -0.66 -5.09
C GLU A 141 9.10 0.72 -4.43
N TRP A 142 10.22 1.24 -3.94
CA TRP A 142 10.28 2.56 -3.34
C TRP A 142 9.92 3.67 -4.35
N SER A 143 10.39 3.59 -5.60
CA SER A 143 10.05 4.60 -6.62
C SER A 143 8.55 4.65 -6.94
N LYS A 144 7.84 3.52 -6.84
CA LYS A 144 6.37 3.46 -6.96
C LYS A 144 5.64 4.23 -5.87
N THR A 145 6.30 4.67 -4.79
CA THR A 145 5.65 5.52 -3.76
C THR A 145 5.56 7.00 -4.14
N TRP A 146 6.27 7.45 -5.18
CA TRP A 146 6.34 8.89 -5.51
C TRP A 146 6.34 9.22 -7.01
N VAL A 147 6.85 8.33 -7.87
CA VAL A 147 6.81 8.52 -9.34
C VAL A 147 5.35 8.56 -9.80
N PHE A 148 5.00 9.53 -10.64
CA PHE A 148 3.61 9.79 -11.09
C PHE A 148 2.61 9.88 -9.92
N THR A 149 2.98 10.55 -8.82
CA THR A 149 2.20 10.69 -7.57
C THR A 149 2.14 9.44 -6.68
N GLY A 150 2.63 8.31 -7.19
CA GLY A 150 2.79 7.06 -6.48
C GLY A 150 1.57 6.13 -6.57
N PHE A 151 1.84 4.84 -6.79
CA PHE A 151 0.90 3.73 -6.67
C PHE A 151 1.58 2.57 -5.91
N PRO A 152 1.75 2.68 -4.58
CA PRO A 152 2.51 1.75 -3.75
C PRO A 152 1.75 0.47 -3.42
N TRP A 153 1.27 -0.22 -4.45
CA TRP A 153 0.55 -1.48 -4.36
C TRP A 153 1.44 -2.67 -4.75
N LEU A 154 1.00 -3.87 -4.35
CA LEU A 154 1.60 -5.15 -4.74
C LEU A 154 3.09 -5.31 -4.38
N PHE A 155 3.52 -4.79 -3.22
CA PHE A 155 4.89 -5.02 -2.73
C PHE A 155 5.06 -6.45 -2.21
N ALA A 156 6.24 -7.03 -2.44
CA ALA A 156 6.56 -8.39 -1.99
C ALA A 156 6.48 -8.56 -0.47
N GLY A 157 6.85 -7.52 0.28
CA GLY A 157 6.80 -7.53 1.74
C GLY A 157 5.39 -7.77 2.30
N TYR A 158 4.34 -7.30 1.63
CA TYR A 158 2.96 -7.49 2.10
C TYR A 158 2.52 -8.96 2.10
N ALA A 159 3.09 -9.81 1.24
CA ALA A 159 2.75 -11.24 1.21
C ALA A 159 3.12 -11.98 2.52
N PHE A 160 3.98 -11.37 3.35
CA PHE A 160 4.44 -11.93 4.61
C PHE A 160 3.80 -11.28 5.84
N THR A 161 2.81 -10.40 5.69
CA THR A 161 2.01 -9.89 6.83
C THR A 161 1.46 -11.06 7.66
N GLU A 162 1.65 -11.02 8.98
CA GLU A 162 1.36 -12.09 9.95
C GLU A 162 2.14 -13.41 9.72
N ARG A 163 3.24 -13.35 8.97
CA ARG A 163 4.13 -14.49 8.70
C ARG A 163 5.53 -14.18 9.16
N TYR A 164 6.28 -15.23 9.43
CA TYR A 164 7.63 -15.20 9.99
C TYR A 164 8.60 -14.08 9.52
N LEU A 165 8.58 -13.69 8.23
CA LEU A 165 9.49 -12.65 7.70
C LEU A 165 9.04 -11.21 8.01
N ASP A 166 7.80 -10.96 8.43
CA ASP A 166 7.35 -9.63 8.83
C ASP A 166 8.01 -9.14 10.13
N ALA A 167 8.74 -9.99 10.84
CA ALA A 167 9.58 -9.64 11.97
C ALA A 167 10.64 -8.56 11.62
N TYR A 168 10.98 -8.42 10.33
CA TYR A 168 11.84 -7.33 9.86
C TYR A 168 11.14 -5.98 9.73
N ALA A 169 9.80 -5.93 9.73
CA ALA A 169 9.04 -4.72 9.48
C ALA A 169 9.28 -3.62 10.55
N PRO A 170 9.33 -3.89 11.86
CA PRO A 170 9.68 -2.88 12.86
C PRO A 170 11.11 -2.32 12.71
N LEU A 171 12.01 -3.08 12.10
CA LEU A 171 13.40 -2.67 11.89
C LEU A 171 13.58 -1.82 10.64
N PHE A 172 12.96 -2.25 9.55
CA PHE A 172 13.34 -1.85 8.19
C PHE A 172 12.15 -1.57 7.26
N GLY A 173 10.93 -1.64 7.78
CA GLY A 173 9.73 -1.43 7.00
C GLY A 173 9.41 -2.57 6.03
N VAL A 174 8.33 -2.40 5.27
CA VAL A 174 7.91 -3.30 4.20
C VAL A 174 9.01 -3.53 3.17
N PHE A 175 9.86 -2.53 2.90
CA PHE A 175 10.98 -2.64 1.97
C PHE A 175 12.08 -3.57 2.49
N GLY A 176 12.32 -3.62 3.80
CA GLY A 176 13.21 -4.60 4.41
C GLY A 176 12.69 -6.03 4.25
N VAL A 177 11.37 -6.23 4.44
CA VAL A 177 10.72 -7.52 4.19
C VAL A 177 10.85 -7.90 2.71
N SER A 178 10.53 -6.99 1.79
CA SER A 178 10.71 -7.20 0.34
C SER A 178 12.16 -7.57 0.01
N PHE A 179 13.14 -6.87 0.57
CA PHE A 179 14.56 -7.16 0.33
C PHE A 179 14.89 -8.62 0.65
N VAL A 180 14.50 -9.09 1.83
CA VAL A 180 14.75 -10.46 2.29
C VAL A 180 14.03 -11.48 1.40
N VAL A 181 12.76 -11.24 1.08
CA VAL A 181 11.96 -12.11 0.21
C VAL A 181 12.63 -12.28 -1.16
N ILE A 182 13.11 -11.20 -1.76
CA ILE A 182 13.75 -11.24 -3.08
C ILE A 182 15.12 -11.91 -3.01
N ILE A 183 15.89 -11.73 -1.93
CA ILE A 183 17.12 -12.51 -1.72
C ILE A 183 16.81 -14.00 -1.65
N LEU A 184 15.77 -14.41 -0.91
CA LEU A 184 15.37 -15.82 -0.81
C LEU A 184 14.90 -16.38 -2.17
N ALA A 185 14.14 -15.59 -2.94
CA ALA A 185 13.71 -15.94 -4.29
C ALA A 185 14.90 -16.18 -5.23
N CYS A 186 15.88 -15.28 -5.23
CA CYS A 186 17.08 -15.45 -6.04
C CYS A 186 17.97 -16.59 -5.52
N ALA A 187 18.11 -16.75 -4.20
CA ALA A 187 18.87 -17.83 -3.60
C ALA A 187 18.32 -19.21 -4.00
N LEU A 188 16.99 -19.37 -4.06
CA LEU A 188 16.35 -20.59 -4.56
C LEU A 188 16.85 -20.94 -5.98
N VAL A 189 16.87 -19.96 -6.88
CA VAL A 189 17.36 -20.17 -8.26
C VAL A 189 18.85 -20.51 -8.28
N GLU A 190 19.68 -19.83 -7.48
CA GLU A 190 21.11 -20.10 -7.44
C GLU A 190 21.43 -21.49 -6.84
N ILE A 191 20.69 -21.92 -5.83
CA ILE A 191 20.81 -23.26 -5.22
C ILE A 191 20.44 -24.34 -6.26
N LEU A 192 19.34 -24.16 -6.99
CA LEU A 192 18.94 -25.07 -8.08
C LEU A 192 19.99 -25.12 -9.21
N ASN A 193 20.74 -24.03 -9.39
CA ASN A 193 21.89 -23.95 -10.30
C ASN A 193 23.21 -24.46 -9.69
N ARG A 194 23.13 -25.27 -8.62
CA ARG A 194 24.27 -25.90 -7.91
C ARG A 194 25.22 -24.92 -7.21
N ARG A 195 24.83 -23.66 -7.03
CA ARG A 195 25.59 -22.69 -6.23
C ARG A 195 25.13 -22.74 -4.77
N LEU A 196 25.44 -23.86 -4.12
CA LEU A 196 24.97 -24.19 -2.75
C LEU A 196 25.39 -23.17 -1.68
N PHE A 197 26.41 -22.34 -1.95
CA PHE A 197 26.81 -21.24 -1.06
C PHE A 197 25.62 -20.36 -0.64
N TRP A 198 24.62 -20.16 -1.51
CA TRP A 198 23.45 -19.33 -1.21
C TRP A 198 22.52 -19.89 -0.12
N VAL A 199 22.70 -21.15 0.29
CA VAL A 199 22.03 -21.71 1.48
C VAL A 199 22.44 -20.94 2.73
N VAL A 200 23.71 -20.52 2.85
CA VAL A 200 24.23 -19.86 4.05
C VAL A 200 23.59 -18.46 4.25
N PRO A 201 23.63 -17.51 3.29
CA PRO A 201 22.91 -16.24 3.42
C PRO A 201 21.41 -16.41 3.63
N ALA A 202 20.77 -17.38 2.95
CA ALA A 202 19.35 -17.65 3.13
C ALA A 202 19.03 -18.09 4.57
N ALA A 203 19.82 -19.01 5.12
CA ALA A 203 19.69 -19.47 6.51
C ALA A 203 19.94 -18.32 7.51
N ILE A 204 20.94 -17.47 7.27
CA ILE A 204 21.22 -16.30 8.11
C ILE A 204 20.02 -15.34 8.14
N LEU A 205 19.38 -15.07 7.00
CA LEU A 205 18.18 -14.24 6.95
C LEU A 205 16.98 -14.88 7.65
N LEU A 206 16.82 -16.20 7.55
CA LEU A 206 15.77 -16.90 8.29
C LEU A 206 16.03 -16.87 9.80
N ILE A 207 17.25 -17.09 10.25
CA ILE A 207 17.63 -16.99 11.68
C ILE A 207 17.51 -15.54 12.16
N GLY A 208 17.86 -14.57 11.31
CA GLY A 208 17.71 -13.15 11.60
C GLY A 208 16.26 -12.75 11.81
N ALA A 209 15.30 -13.32 11.08
CA ALA A 209 13.88 -13.12 11.32
C ALA A 209 13.45 -13.65 12.70
N TRP A 210 13.95 -14.82 13.13
CA TRP A 210 13.72 -15.33 14.49
C TRP A 210 14.28 -14.36 15.54
N GLY A 211 15.51 -13.90 15.36
CA GLY A 211 16.13 -12.93 16.27
C GLY A 211 15.35 -11.61 16.33
N ALA A 212 14.91 -11.09 15.18
CA ALA A 212 14.09 -9.89 15.11
C ALA A 212 12.72 -10.06 15.80
N ALA A 213 12.12 -11.24 15.72
CA ALA A 213 10.85 -11.54 16.38
C ALA A 213 10.95 -11.57 17.92
N GLN A 214 12.15 -11.73 18.49
CA GLN A 214 12.36 -11.66 19.94
C GLN A 214 12.54 -10.23 20.45
N LEU A 215 12.69 -9.24 19.55
CA LEU A 215 12.91 -7.85 19.92
C LEU A 215 11.57 -7.14 20.13
N SER A 216 11.41 -6.50 21.29
CA SER A 216 10.31 -5.57 21.53
C SER A 216 10.84 -4.15 21.63
N PHE A 217 10.31 -3.25 20.79
CA PHE A 217 10.69 -1.83 20.75
C PHE A 217 9.65 -0.91 21.40
N VAL A 218 8.45 -1.43 21.63
CA VAL A 218 7.29 -0.68 22.10
C VAL A 218 6.59 -1.47 23.20
N GLN A 219 5.90 -0.75 24.07
CA GLN A 219 5.12 -1.34 25.15
C GLN A 219 3.86 -0.49 25.38
N PRO A 220 2.77 -1.07 25.91
CA PRO A 220 1.61 -0.29 26.30
C PRO A 220 2.01 0.71 27.41
N LYS A 221 1.36 1.88 27.41
CA LYS A 221 1.41 2.82 28.54
C LYS A 221 0.72 2.19 29.75
N ASN A 222 1.12 2.61 30.95
CA ASN A 222 0.50 2.15 32.19
C ASN A 222 -0.78 2.94 32.48
N GLU A 223 -1.71 2.90 31.53
CA GLU A 223 -2.97 3.64 31.52
C GLU A 223 -4.08 2.69 31.07
N LYS A 224 -5.33 2.98 31.44
CA LYS A 224 -6.46 2.14 31.04
C LYS A 224 -6.68 2.28 29.52
N PRO A 225 -6.84 1.16 28.78
CA PRO A 225 -7.19 1.22 27.36
C PRO A 225 -8.50 1.99 27.14
N LEU A 226 -8.56 2.77 26.05
CA LEU A 226 -9.79 3.46 25.67
C LEU A 226 -10.82 2.45 25.16
N THR A 227 -12.07 2.59 25.59
CA THR A 227 -13.20 1.85 25.05
C THR A 227 -13.68 2.50 23.76
N VAL A 228 -13.62 1.76 22.64
CA VAL A 228 -13.84 2.31 21.31
C VAL A 228 -15.01 1.62 20.59
N SER A 229 -15.82 2.40 19.87
CA SER A 229 -16.81 1.92 18.92
C SER A 229 -16.54 2.45 17.51
N LEU A 230 -16.34 1.54 16.56
CA LEU A 230 -16.24 1.84 15.14
C LEU A 230 -17.60 1.59 14.49
N ILE A 231 -18.17 2.63 13.87
CA ILE A 231 -19.51 2.58 13.29
C ILE A 231 -19.41 2.30 11.79
N GLN A 232 -20.12 1.29 11.31
CA GLN A 232 -20.17 0.90 9.90
C GLN A 232 -21.60 1.06 9.39
N GLY A 233 -21.84 2.12 8.61
CA GLY A 233 -23.17 2.50 8.15
C GLY A 233 -23.68 1.75 6.91
N ASN A 234 -22.80 1.04 6.19
CA ASN A 234 -23.14 0.26 5.00
C ASN A 234 -23.93 1.03 3.92
N ILE A 235 -23.60 2.32 3.73
CA ILE A 235 -24.31 3.18 2.77
C ILE A 235 -23.87 2.80 1.35
N PRO A 236 -24.79 2.42 0.44
CA PRO A 236 -24.44 2.13 -0.95
C PRO A 236 -23.80 3.34 -1.65
N GLN A 237 -22.79 3.08 -2.48
CA GLN A 237 -21.95 4.13 -3.08
C GLN A 237 -22.71 5.02 -4.08
N ASP A 238 -23.68 4.45 -4.79
CA ASP A 238 -24.60 5.11 -5.71
C ASP A 238 -25.58 6.05 -5.01
N LEU A 239 -25.95 5.74 -3.77
CA LEU A 239 -26.89 6.56 -2.98
C LEU A 239 -26.19 7.63 -2.14
N LYS A 240 -24.90 7.43 -1.82
CA LYS A 240 -24.16 8.23 -0.82
C LYS A 240 -24.17 9.73 -1.08
N TRP A 241 -24.10 10.15 -2.34
CA TRP A 241 -24.01 11.56 -2.73
C TRP A 241 -25.34 12.15 -3.18
N LEU A 242 -26.43 11.38 -3.14
CA LEU A 242 -27.77 11.88 -3.48
C LEU A 242 -28.28 12.77 -2.34
N THR A 243 -28.71 13.99 -2.68
CA THR A 243 -29.25 14.97 -1.72
C THR A 243 -30.38 14.39 -0.87
N GLU A 244 -31.26 13.60 -1.48
CA GLU A 244 -32.37 12.91 -0.79
C GLU A 244 -31.92 11.86 0.24
N TYR A 245 -30.69 11.33 0.10
CA TYR A 245 -30.14 10.32 1.00
C TYR A 245 -29.25 10.91 2.10
N GLN A 246 -28.88 12.19 2.01
CA GLN A 246 -28.00 12.86 2.97
C GLN A 246 -28.56 12.82 4.39
N VAL A 247 -29.82 13.22 4.59
CA VAL A 247 -30.49 13.21 5.91
C VAL A 247 -30.63 11.77 6.42
N LYS A 248 -31.01 10.83 5.54
CA LYS A 248 -31.12 9.42 5.90
C LYS A 248 -29.78 8.85 6.39
N THR A 249 -28.68 9.24 5.75
CA THR A 249 -27.32 8.85 6.15
C THR A 249 -27.00 9.35 7.56
N LEU A 250 -27.28 10.62 7.86
CA LEU A 250 -27.09 11.17 9.21
C LEU A 250 -27.90 10.40 10.26
N LEU A 251 -29.17 10.07 9.95
CA LEU A 251 -30.03 9.31 10.84
C LEU A 251 -29.52 7.89 11.07
N ILE A 252 -28.99 7.21 10.05
CA ILE A 252 -28.39 5.87 10.19
C ILE A 252 -27.22 5.92 11.17
N TYR A 253 -26.26 6.84 10.97
CA TYR A 253 -25.11 6.97 11.86
C TYR A 253 -25.49 7.40 13.28
N ALA A 254 -26.44 8.34 13.42
CA ALA A 254 -26.95 8.76 14.72
C ALA A 254 -27.65 7.61 15.46
N ASN A 255 -28.44 6.79 14.75
CA ASN A 255 -29.12 5.64 15.33
C ASN A 255 -28.16 4.52 15.74
N LEU A 256 -27.17 4.18 14.89
CA LEU A 256 -26.12 3.22 15.22
C LEU A 256 -25.27 3.67 16.42
N SER A 257 -25.09 4.98 16.60
CA SER A 257 -24.32 5.54 17.70
C SER A 257 -25.12 5.71 19.00
N LYS A 258 -26.46 5.58 18.96
CA LYS A 258 -27.36 5.88 20.08
C LYS A 258 -27.00 5.11 21.36
N THR A 259 -26.57 3.86 21.24
CA THR A 259 -26.19 2.99 22.37
C THR A 259 -24.70 3.07 22.71
N GLU A 260 -23.92 3.85 21.97
CA GLU A 260 -22.46 3.91 22.10
C GLU A 260 -21.97 5.13 22.88
N TRP A 261 -22.83 6.12 23.10
CA TRP A 261 -22.56 7.25 23.99
C TRP A 261 -22.24 6.77 25.40
N GLY A 262 -21.17 7.27 25.99
CA GLY A 262 -20.58 6.77 27.24
C GLY A 262 -19.32 5.92 27.04
N ARG A 263 -18.97 5.57 25.80
CA ARG A 263 -17.64 5.04 25.45
C ARG A 263 -16.62 6.16 25.35
N ASP A 264 -15.34 5.83 25.51
CA ASP A 264 -14.28 6.83 25.45
C ASP A 264 -14.15 7.44 24.04
N LEU A 265 -14.33 6.62 22.98
CA LEU A 265 -14.22 7.06 21.58
C LEU A 265 -15.24 6.39 20.66
N ILE A 266 -15.92 7.19 19.84
CA ILE A 266 -16.74 6.74 18.70
C ILE A 266 -16.09 7.23 17.40
N VAL A 267 -15.92 6.34 16.42
CA VAL A 267 -15.35 6.67 15.11
C VAL A 267 -16.34 6.38 13.99
N TRP A 268 -16.61 7.39 13.17
CA TRP A 268 -17.36 7.28 11.92
C TRP A 268 -16.39 7.28 10.71
N PRO A 269 -16.72 6.55 9.62
CA PRO A 269 -15.82 6.32 8.50
C PRO A 269 -15.70 7.54 7.56
N GLU A 270 -14.95 7.37 6.46
CA GLU A 270 -14.66 8.44 5.49
C GLU A 270 -15.92 8.95 4.81
N SER A 271 -16.10 10.28 4.85
CA SER A 271 -17.27 10.96 4.32
C SER A 271 -18.58 10.28 4.78
N SER A 272 -18.65 9.88 6.06
CA SER A 272 -19.89 9.37 6.68
C SER A 272 -20.97 10.44 6.65
N ILE A 273 -20.56 11.71 6.65
CA ILE A 273 -21.39 12.87 6.45
C ILE A 273 -21.19 13.36 5.01
N PRO A 274 -22.14 13.12 4.09
CA PRO A 274 -22.02 13.48 2.67
C PRO A 274 -22.37 14.96 2.39
N MET A 275 -22.01 15.86 3.32
CA MET A 275 -22.27 17.31 3.26
C MET A 275 -21.06 18.06 3.85
N PHE A 276 -20.87 19.32 3.48
CA PHE A 276 -19.85 20.14 4.12
C PHE A 276 -20.26 20.49 5.54
N GLN A 277 -19.27 20.68 6.40
CA GLN A 277 -19.47 21.05 7.80
C GLN A 277 -20.28 22.34 7.97
N THR A 278 -20.18 23.27 7.02
CA THR A 278 -20.93 24.54 7.01
C THR A 278 -22.43 24.36 6.77
N ASP A 279 -22.84 23.29 6.10
CA ASP A 279 -24.24 23.05 5.75
C ASP A 279 -25.02 22.38 6.88
N ILE A 280 -24.30 21.83 7.87
CA ILE A 280 -24.85 21.00 8.94
C ILE A 280 -24.35 21.38 10.33
N GLU A 281 -24.00 22.65 10.54
CA GLU A 281 -23.45 23.14 11.81
C GLU A 281 -24.33 22.77 13.01
N ALA A 282 -25.65 22.89 12.88
CA ALA A 282 -26.60 22.54 13.94
C ALA A 282 -26.55 21.04 14.31
N PHE A 283 -26.32 20.16 13.33
CA PHE A 283 -26.18 18.73 13.57
C PHE A 283 -24.84 18.43 14.26
N LEU A 284 -23.75 19.02 13.78
CA LEU A 284 -22.43 18.84 14.38
C LEU A 284 -22.39 19.32 15.82
N GLU A 285 -23.00 20.47 16.12
CA GLU A 285 -23.10 21.00 17.48
C GLU A 285 -23.96 20.09 18.38
N ALA A 286 -25.10 19.59 17.88
CA ALA A 286 -25.92 18.64 18.63
C ALA A 286 -25.16 17.34 18.97
N MET A 287 -24.39 16.82 18.01
CA MET A 287 -23.55 15.63 18.21
C MET A 287 -22.40 15.89 19.18
N LYS A 288 -21.75 17.06 19.09
CA LYS A 288 -20.71 17.50 20.03
C LYS A 288 -21.25 17.62 21.45
N VAL A 289 -22.38 18.31 21.65
CA VAL A 289 -23.01 18.46 22.98
C VAL A 289 -23.39 17.09 23.55
N GLN A 290 -23.90 16.18 22.73
CA GLN A 290 -24.20 14.81 23.15
C GLN A 290 -22.92 14.04 23.55
N ALA A 291 -21.84 14.21 22.79
CA ALA A 291 -20.55 13.59 23.05
C ALA A 291 -19.95 14.12 24.38
N GLU A 292 -19.92 15.43 24.59
CA GLU A 292 -19.48 16.07 25.84
C GLU A 292 -20.30 15.61 27.05
N LYS A 293 -21.64 15.63 26.94
CA LYS A 293 -22.53 15.21 28.02
C LYS A 293 -22.35 13.75 28.44
N SER A 294 -21.99 12.89 27.50
CA SER A 294 -21.79 11.46 27.74
C SER A 294 -20.34 11.10 28.09
N GLY A 295 -19.41 12.07 28.09
CA GLY A 295 -18.00 11.80 28.31
C GLY A 295 -17.35 11.03 27.16
N THR A 296 -17.82 11.22 25.92
CA THR A 296 -17.35 10.53 24.72
C THR A 296 -16.61 11.47 23.80
N ALA A 297 -15.47 11.03 23.26
CA ALA A 297 -14.84 11.66 22.11
C ALA A 297 -15.47 11.14 20.80
N TRP A 298 -15.70 12.02 19.85
CA TRP A 298 -16.29 11.69 18.55
C TRP A 298 -15.35 12.08 17.41
N VAL A 299 -14.99 11.10 16.60
CA VAL A 299 -14.12 11.28 15.42
C VAL A 299 -14.90 10.89 14.17
N THR A 300 -14.94 11.75 13.17
CA THR A 300 -15.71 11.50 11.94
C THR A 300 -15.00 11.97 10.69
N GLY A 301 -15.14 11.21 9.60
CA GLY A 301 -14.75 11.66 8.27
C GLY A 301 -15.79 12.60 7.66
N ILE A 302 -15.36 13.74 7.13
CA ILE A 302 -16.24 14.78 6.57
C ILE A 302 -15.56 15.58 5.45
N PRO A 303 -16.27 15.93 4.36
CA PRO A 303 -15.85 17.00 3.45
C PRO A 303 -15.76 18.34 4.20
N TYR A 304 -14.62 18.99 4.14
CA TYR A 304 -14.36 20.23 4.87
C TYR A 304 -14.10 21.39 3.92
N TRP A 305 -14.93 22.42 3.98
CA TRP A 305 -14.72 23.67 3.26
C TRP A 305 -13.99 24.69 4.14
N ASP A 306 -12.71 24.95 3.86
CA ASP A 306 -11.93 25.93 4.61
C ASP A 306 -12.22 27.36 4.11
N LEU A 307 -13.17 28.06 4.73
CA LEU A 307 -13.56 29.42 4.34
C LEU A 307 -12.40 30.42 4.45
N PRO A 308 -11.63 30.49 5.56
CA PRO A 308 -10.47 31.39 5.64
C PRO A 308 -9.45 31.16 4.53
N GLU A 309 -9.09 29.90 4.26
CA GLU A 309 -8.12 29.57 3.23
C GLU A 309 -8.69 29.82 1.82
N SER A 310 -9.99 29.59 1.62
CA SER A 310 -10.68 29.91 0.36
C SER A 310 -10.65 31.41 0.07
N GLN A 311 -10.93 32.24 1.08
CA GLN A 311 -10.88 33.70 0.96
C GLN A 311 -9.47 34.19 0.64
N ALA A 312 -8.45 33.65 1.32
CA ALA A 312 -7.06 34.00 1.08
C ALA A 312 -6.55 33.57 -0.31
N ALA A 313 -7.02 32.42 -0.81
CA ALA A 313 -6.60 31.87 -2.10
C ALA A 313 -7.38 32.45 -3.29
N GLY A 314 -8.56 33.04 -3.05
CA GLY A 314 -9.45 33.54 -4.11
C GLY A 314 -10.22 32.45 -4.87
N TYR A 315 -10.22 31.21 -4.37
CA TYR A 315 -11.01 30.10 -4.90
C TYR A 315 -11.37 29.09 -3.78
N PRO A 316 -12.43 28.29 -3.92
CA PRO A 316 -12.86 27.35 -2.89
C PRO A 316 -11.80 26.29 -2.56
N LYS A 317 -11.59 26.06 -1.26
CA LYS A 317 -10.66 25.08 -0.70
C LYS A 317 -11.42 23.97 0.01
N TYR A 318 -11.74 22.93 -0.74
CA TYR A 318 -12.39 21.73 -0.23
C TYR A 318 -11.35 20.68 0.17
N TYR A 319 -11.56 20.01 1.30
CA TYR A 319 -10.67 18.97 1.83
C TYR A 319 -11.45 17.72 2.19
N ASN A 320 -10.89 16.54 1.95
CA ASN A 320 -11.34 15.32 2.59
C ASN A 320 -10.68 15.25 3.96
N SER A 321 -11.47 15.24 5.05
CA SER A 321 -10.93 15.46 6.39
C SER A 321 -11.45 14.46 7.43
N ILE A 322 -10.70 14.31 8.52
CA ILE A 322 -11.14 13.72 9.77
C ILE A 322 -11.22 14.84 10.81
N MET A 323 -12.34 14.96 11.48
CA MET A 323 -12.55 15.91 12.57
C MET A 323 -12.72 15.15 13.89
N ALA A 324 -12.09 15.64 14.96
CA ALA A 324 -12.30 15.19 16.34
C ALA A 324 -13.01 16.28 17.14
N THR A 325 -14.03 15.91 17.91
CA THR A 325 -14.79 16.80 18.79
C THR A 325 -15.46 16.01 19.91
N GLY A 326 -16.03 16.68 20.91
CA GLY A 326 -16.65 16.04 22.07
C GLY A 326 -15.75 16.14 23.31
N ASP A 327 -15.93 15.20 24.23
CA ASP A 327 -15.25 15.28 25.53
C ASP A 327 -13.73 15.14 25.42
N GLU A 328 -13.00 16.12 25.95
CA GLU A 328 -11.53 16.23 25.89
C GLU A 328 -10.92 15.86 24.53
N SER A 329 -11.58 16.25 23.44
CA SER A 329 -11.16 15.87 22.09
C SER A 329 -11.32 17.00 21.08
N GLU A 330 -10.28 17.21 20.28
CA GLU A 330 -10.24 18.27 19.28
C GLU A 330 -9.22 17.95 18.19
N GLY A 331 -9.45 18.50 17.01
CA GLY A 331 -8.49 18.50 15.92
C GLY A 331 -9.12 18.30 14.56
N LEU A 332 -8.35 18.65 13.53
CA LEU A 332 -8.72 18.47 12.14
C LEU A 332 -7.52 17.93 11.38
N TYR A 333 -7.71 16.83 10.68
CA TYR A 333 -6.74 16.25 9.76
C TYR A 333 -7.29 16.32 8.33
N LYS A 334 -6.56 17.00 7.44
CA LYS A 334 -6.85 17.14 6.01
C LYS A 334 -6.00 16.14 5.22
N LYS A 335 -6.62 15.37 4.33
CA LYS A 335 -5.94 14.35 3.49
C LYS A 335 -4.78 14.95 2.71
N GLN A 336 -3.58 14.38 2.85
CA GLN A 336 -2.34 14.79 2.19
C GLN A 336 -2.13 14.08 0.84
N ARG A 337 -2.44 12.77 0.75
CA ARG A 337 -2.33 12.00 -0.50
C ARG A 337 -3.71 11.73 -1.08
N LEU A 338 -4.01 12.48 -2.13
CA LEU A 338 -5.25 12.35 -2.89
C LEU A 338 -5.14 11.22 -3.92
N VAL A 339 -6.27 10.59 -4.21
CA VAL A 339 -6.41 9.55 -5.24
C VAL A 339 -6.46 10.22 -6.62
N PRO A 340 -5.53 9.90 -7.54
CA PRO A 340 -5.57 10.39 -8.91
C PRO A 340 -6.86 9.98 -9.64
N PHE A 341 -7.45 10.89 -10.41
CA PHE A 341 -8.71 10.74 -11.16
C PHE A 341 -9.98 10.55 -10.31
N GLY A 342 -9.86 10.23 -9.02
CA GLY A 342 -10.99 10.17 -8.09
C GLY A 342 -11.19 11.46 -7.29
N GLU A 343 -10.12 12.05 -6.77
CA GLU A 343 -10.18 13.24 -5.92
C GLU A 343 -9.60 14.49 -6.59
N TYR A 344 -8.80 14.31 -7.64
CA TYR A 344 -8.29 15.39 -8.48
C TYR A 344 -7.92 14.85 -9.86
N ILE A 345 -7.84 15.73 -10.86
CA ILE A 345 -7.43 15.37 -12.22
C ILE A 345 -5.93 15.70 -12.38
N PRO A 346 -5.04 14.69 -12.50
CA PRO A 346 -3.63 14.95 -12.80
C PRO A 346 -3.49 15.67 -14.13
N LEU A 347 -2.56 16.64 -14.21
CA LEU A 347 -2.27 17.37 -15.45
C LEU A 347 -3.52 18.03 -16.09
N SER A 348 -4.49 18.48 -15.29
CA SER A 348 -5.73 19.11 -15.78
C SER A 348 -5.50 20.15 -16.87
N GLY A 349 -4.49 21.02 -16.73
CA GLY A 349 -4.14 22.01 -17.77
C GLY A 349 -3.77 21.42 -19.15
N TRP A 350 -3.15 20.23 -19.19
CA TRP A 350 -2.67 19.57 -20.43
C TRP A 350 -3.66 18.55 -21.00
N LEU A 351 -4.61 18.06 -20.20
CA LEU A 351 -5.70 17.16 -20.60
C LEU A 351 -6.98 17.91 -21.02
N SER A 352 -6.93 19.25 -21.01
CA SER A 352 -8.02 20.17 -21.40
C SER A 352 -8.57 19.93 -22.80
N TRP A 353 -7.74 19.45 -23.74
CA TRP A 353 -8.15 19.12 -25.11
C TRP A 353 -8.77 17.72 -25.26
N VAL A 354 -8.61 16.82 -24.27
CA VAL A 354 -9.12 15.43 -24.32
C VAL A 354 -10.42 15.27 -23.53
N LEU A 355 -10.58 16.01 -22.43
CA LEU A 355 -11.75 15.89 -21.53
C LEU A 355 -12.33 17.26 -21.13
N PRO A 356 -12.84 18.06 -22.10
CA PRO A 356 -13.35 19.41 -21.83
C PRO A 356 -14.58 19.44 -20.91
N GLY A 357 -15.37 18.36 -20.83
CA GLY A 357 -16.56 18.26 -19.97
C GLY A 357 -16.26 18.14 -18.47
N LEU A 358 -15.03 17.77 -18.07
CA LEU A 358 -14.65 17.59 -16.65
C LEU A 358 -14.10 18.86 -16.00
N GLN A 359 -13.79 19.91 -16.77
CA GLN A 359 -13.12 21.13 -16.26
C GLN A 359 -14.09 22.28 -15.95
N ASN A 360 -15.30 22.23 -16.51
CA ASN A 360 -16.28 23.33 -16.41
C ASN A 360 -17.27 23.16 -15.26
N ASP A 361 -17.10 22.14 -14.42
CA ASP A 361 -17.94 21.92 -13.25
C ASP A 361 -17.18 22.33 -11.97
N PRO A 362 -17.62 23.38 -11.26
CA PRO A 362 -17.03 23.79 -9.97
C PRO A 362 -17.07 22.69 -8.91
N SER A 363 -17.99 21.73 -8.99
CA SER A 363 -18.03 20.54 -8.14
C SER A 363 -16.95 19.50 -8.48
N MET A 364 -16.34 19.62 -9.67
CA MET A 364 -15.19 18.82 -10.15
C MET A 364 -13.84 19.54 -9.95
N SER A 365 -13.81 20.69 -9.26
CA SER A 365 -12.55 21.39 -8.92
C SER A 365 -11.59 20.59 -8.02
N GLY A 366 -12.05 19.42 -7.53
CA GLY A 366 -11.25 18.44 -6.81
C GLY A 366 -10.97 18.84 -5.36
N PHE A 367 -10.59 17.87 -4.55
CA PHE A 367 -10.10 18.13 -3.21
C PHE A 367 -8.71 18.79 -3.26
N THR A 368 -8.44 19.66 -2.30
CA THR A 368 -7.12 20.24 -2.04
C THR A 368 -6.31 19.31 -1.13
N ARG A 369 -4.98 19.28 -1.33
CA ARG A 369 -4.05 18.53 -0.47
C ARG A 369 -3.82 19.25 0.85
N GLY A 370 -3.96 18.53 1.95
CA GLY A 370 -3.58 18.99 3.28
C GLY A 370 -2.06 19.19 3.44
N ALA A 371 -1.67 19.96 4.45
CA ALA A 371 -0.27 20.25 4.76
C ALA A 371 0.50 18.99 5.22
N ASP A 372 1.81 18.95 4.97
CA ASP A 372 2.68 17.79 5.27
C ASP A 372 2.95 17.55 6.77
N ASN A 373 2.82 18.58 7.61
CA ASN A 373 3.24 18.60 9.02
C ASN A 373 2.05 18.76 9.98
N GLN A 374 0.91 18.15 9.65
CA GLN A 374 -0.28 18.19 10.49
C GLN A 374 -0.06 17.47 11.81
N LYS A 375 -0.58 18.05 12.88
CA LYS A 375 -0.54 17.46 14.21
C LYS A 375 -1.54 16.29 14.28
N PRO A 376 -1.27 15.28 15.13
CA PRO A 376 -2.27 14.27 15.46
C PRO A 376 -3.51 14.93 16.11
N LEU A 377 -4.65 14.25 15.99
CA LEU A 377 -5.87 14.64 16.70
C LEU A 377 -5.66 14.41 18.21
N ASN A 378 -6.27 15.23 19.06
CA ASN A 378 -6.27 14.97 20.49
C ASN A 378 -7.58 14.24 20.86
N VAL A 379 -7.46 13.09 21.54
CA VAL A 379 -8.61 12.31 22.02
C VAL A 379 -8.32 11.86 23.44
N LYS A 380 -9.01 12.43 24.44
CA LYS A 380 -8.85 12.06 25.86
C LYS A 380 -7.39 12.18 26.33
N ASN A 381 -6.71 13.25 25.92
CA ASN A 381 -5.28 13.50 26.13
C ASN A 381 -4.32 12.50 25.45
N HIS A 382 -4.83 11.66 24.56
CA HIS A 382 -4.02 10.79 23.72
C HIS A 382 -3.92 11.36 22.31
N PRO A 383 -2.69 11.55 21.78
CA PRO A 383 -2.51 11.92 20.39
C PRO A 383 -2.86 10.76 19.46
N LEU A 384 -3.88 10.95 18.64
CA LEU A 384 -4.39 10.01 17.65
C LEU A 384 -3.87 10.38 16.25
N GLY A 385 -3.01 9.54 15.69
CA GLY A 385 -2.48 9.73 14.35
C GLY A 385 -3.49 9.30 13.28
N SER A 386 -3.59 10.04 12.19
CA SER A 386 -4.67 9.87 11.21
C SER A 386 -4.15 9.50 9.84
N ALA A 387 -4.89 8.67 9.10
CA ALA A 387 -4.65 8.40 7.69
C ALA A 387 -5.99 8.13 6.97
N ILE A 388 -6.29 8.86 5.90
CA ILE A 388 -7.56 8.73 5.20
C ILE A 388 -7.39 7.78 4.01
N CYS A 389 -8.10 6.66 4.04
CA CYS A 389 -8.23 5.75 2.92
C CYS A 389 -6.87 5.34 2.35
N TYR A 390 -6.64 5.65 1.07
CA TYR A 390 -5.45 5.35 0.29
C TYR A 390 -4.11 5.82 0.92
N GLU A 391 -4.12 6.73 1.90
CA GLU A 391 -2.90 7.21 2.58
C GLU A 391 -2.11 6.11 3.30
N VAL A 392 -2.79 5.07 3.80
CA VAL A 392 -2.13 3.95 4.49
C VAL A 392 -1.24 3.13 3.56
N ALA A 393 -1.44 3.23 2.24
CA ALA A 393 -0.59 2.60 1.25
C ALA A 393 0.80 3.27 1.17
N TYR A 394 0.95 4.51 1.69
CA TYR A 394 2.21 5.25 1.70
C TYR A 394 2.96 5.05 3.02
N PRO A 395 4.08 4.28 3.02
CA PRO A 395 4.76 3.88 4.24
C PRO A 395 5.24 5.06 5.10
N ASN A 396 5.95 5.99 4.46
CA ASN A 396 6.57 7.12 5.15
C ASN A 396 5.54 8.14 5.66
N LEU A 397 4.42 8.33 4.95
CA LEU A 397 3.33 9.19 5.43
C LEU A 397 2.75 8.64 6.73
N THR A 398 2.39 7.37 6.74
CA THR A 398 1.84 6.73 7.94
C THR A 398 2.85 6.72 9.08
N ARG A 399 4.14 6.51 8.78
CA ARG A 399 5.24 6.61 9.76
C ARG A 399 5.32 8.00 10.40
N ARG A 400 5.24 9.09 9.61
CA ARG A 400 5.21 10.47 10.14
C ARG A 400 4.05 10.65 11.11
N ASN A 401 2.86 10.24 10.68
CA ASN A 401 1.63 10.37 11.49
C ASN A 401 1.67 9.49 12.74
N ALA A 402 2.42 8.39 12.76
CA ALA A 402 2.58 7.53 13.92
C ALA A 402 3.61 8.04 14.95
N SER A 403 4.62 8.78 14.49
CA SER A 403 5.77 9.15 15.33
C SER A 403 5.43 9.98 16.56
N GLN A 404 4.32 10.72 16.53
CA GLN A 404 3.86 11.55 17.64
C GLN A 404 2.50 11.09 18.18
N SER A 405 2.19 9.80 18.04
CA SER A 405 0.87 9.27 18.36
C SER A 405 0.94 8.02 19.22
N ASP A 406 -0.10 7.82 20.02
CA ASP A 406 -0.26 6.66 20.90
C ASP A 406 -0.90 5.47 20.15
N PHE A 407 -1.70 5.78 19.14
CA PHE A 407 -2.39 4.84 18.25
C PHE A 407 -2.76 5.56 16.94
N LEU A 408 -3.20 4.80 15.95
CA LEU A 408 -3.55 5.28 14.61
C LEU A 408 -5.03 5.02 14.30
N VAL A 409 -5.68 5.94 13.59
CA VAL A 409 -7.00 5.77 12.97
C VAL A 409 -6.89 5.88 11.47
N THR A 410 -7.60 4.99 10.78
CA THR A 410 -7.88 5.17 9.36
C THR A 410 -9.37 5.09 9.11
N VAL A 411 -9.88 6.15 8.49
CA VAL A 411 -11.25 6.17 7.98
C VAL A 411 -11.18 5.97 6.48
N SER A 412 -12.05 5.11 5.94
CA SER A 412 -12.02 4.79 4.51
C SER A 412 -13.41 4.46 3.97
N ASN A 413 -13.61 4.71 2.68
CA ASN A 413 -14.77 4.28 1.93
C ASN A 413 -14.36 3.29 0.83
N ASP A 414 -14.24 2.01 1.18
CA ASP A 414 -13.90 0.94 0.23
C ASP A 414 -15.09 0.49 -0.64
N ALA A 415 -16.25 1.18 -0.58
CA ALA A 415 -17.44 0.82 -1.36
C ALA A 415 -17.18 0.83 -2.88
N TRP A 416 -16.19 1.59 -3.34
CA TRP A 416 -15.70 1.58 -4.73
C TRP A 416 -15.19 0.21 -5.23
N PHE A 417 -14.86 -0.70 -4.31
CA PHE A 417 -14.23 -1.99 -4.61
C PHE A 417 -15.03 -3.18 -4.05
N THR A 418 -16.32 -2.99 -3.79
CA THR A 418 -17.23 -3.99 -3.23
C THR A 418 -17.16 -5.31 -4.01
N GLY A 419 -17.10 -6.44 -3.29
CA GLY A 419 -17.03 -7.79 -3.87
C GLY A 419 -15.69 -8.17 -4.53
N THR A 420 -14.62 -7.40 -4.33
CA THR A 420 -13.30 -7.66 -4.95
C THR A 420 -12.18 -7.86 -3.93
N ALA A 421 -10.96 -8.14 -4.40
CA ALA A 421 -9.76 -8.25 -3.57
C ALA A 421 -9.25 -6.90 -3.02
N GLY A 422 -9.67 -5.77 -3.59
CA GLY A 422 -9.14 -4.43 -3.26
C GLY A 422 -9.18 -4.09 -1.76
N PRO A 423 -10.34 -4.18 -1.08
CA PRO A 423 -10.45 -3.85 0.34
C PRO A 423 -9.59 -4.74 1.24
N LEU A 424 -9.40 -6.00 0.84
CA LEU A 424 -8.61 -6.98 1.58
C LEU A 424 -7.11 -6.75 1.41
N GLN A 425 -6.67 -6.39 0.20
CA GLN A 425 -5.29 -5.92 -0.02
C GLN A 425 -5.02 -4.61 0.73
N HIS A 426 -5.99 -3.70 0.76
CA HIS A 426 -5.89 -2.44 1.50
C HIS A 426 -5.73 -2.70 3.01
N LEU A 427 -6.54 -3.60 3.59
CA LEU A 427 -6.40 -4.04 4.99
C LEU A 427 -5.01 -4.62 5.29
N GLN A 428 -4.48 -5.46 4.41
CA GLN A 428 -3.15 -6.06 4.57
C GLN A 428 -2.03 -5.01 4.68
N MET A 429 -2.21 -3.85 4.04
CA MET A 429 -1.28 -2.71 4.19
C MET A 429 -1.41 -2.06 5.57
N VAL A 430 -2.63 -1.88 6.08
CA VAL A 430 -2.88 -1.31 7.42
C VAL A 430 -2.23 -2.17 8.50
N GLN A 431 -2.33 -3.50 8.37
CA GLN A 431 -1.63 -4.45 9.25
C GLN A 431 -0.12 -4.24 9.26
N MET A 432 0.47 -4.09 8.07
CA MET A 432 1.90 -3.81 7.95
C MET A 432 2.26 -2.46 8.61
N ARG A 433 1.47 -1.40 8.35
CA ARG A 433 1.66 -0.09 8.98
C ARG A 433 1.62 -0.14 10.50
N ALA A 434 0.72 -0.93 11.08
CA ALA A 434 0.61 -1.11 12.52
C ALA A 434 1.89 -1.76 13.10
N LYS A 435 2.36 -2.84 12.46
CA LYS A 435 3.57 -3.57 12.85
C LYS A 435 4.84 -2.71 12.73
N GLU A 436 4.99 -2.00 11.63
CA GLU A 436 6.20 -1.19 11.38
C GLU A 436 6.37 -0.06 12.39
N ASN A 437 5.26 0.55 12.83
CA ASN A 437 5.28 1.67 13.75
C ASN A 437 5.08 1.24 15.22
N GLY A 438 4.74 -0.03 15.48
CA GLY A 438 4.47 -0.51 16.83
C GLY A 438 3.32 0.25 17.48
N ARG A 439 2.24 0.48 16.74
CA ARG A 439 1.04 1.21 17.17
C ARG A 439 -0.20 0.39 16.85
N TRP A 440 -1.18 0.41 17.76
CA TRP A 440 -2.52 -0.08 17.44
C TRP A 440 -3.13 0.77 16.34
N PHE A 441 -3.87 0.12 15.45
CA PHE A 441 -4.49 0.76 14.30
C PHE A 441 -5.96 0.39 14.25
N ILE A 442 -6.84 1.38 14.45
CA ILE A 442 -8.28 1.22 14.27
C ILE A 442 -8.67 1.64 12.85
N ARG A 443 -9.42 0.78 12.16
CA ARG A 443 -9.89 1.03 10.80
C ARG A 443 -11.42 1.07 10.80
N ALA A 444 -11.99 2.22 10.50
CA ALA A 444 -13.43 2.42 10.31
C ALA A 444 -13.76 2.58 8.83
N THR A 445 -14.61 1.69 8.31
CA THR A 445 -15.03 1.73 6.89
C THR A 445 -16.53 1.84 6.74
N ASN A 446 -17.01 2.37 5.61
CA ASN A 446 -18.45 2.43 5.31
C ASN A 446 -19.05 1.05 4.99
N THR A 447 -18.48 0.32 4.02
CA THR A 447 -18.92 -1.05 3.64
C THR A 447 -17.77 -2.08 3.70
N GLY A 448 -16.52 -1.62 3.70
CA GLY A 448 -15.33 -2.46 3.67
C GLY A 448 -15.02 -3.19 4.98
N VAL A 449 -13.73 -3.47 5.21
CA VAL A 449 -13.31 -4.13 6.45
C VAL A 449 -13.08 -3.12 7.56
N THR A 450 -14.03 -3.04 8.50
CA THR A 450 -13.85 -2.38 9.79
C THR A 450 -13.14 -3.33 10.77
N ALA A 451 -12.03 -2.89 11.38
CA ALA A 451 -11.19 -3.76 12.21
C ALA A 451 -10.37 -3.03 13.29
N PHE A 452 -10.03 -3.78 14.34
CA PHE A 452 -8.99 -3.45 15.31
C PHE A 452 -7.74 -4.27 14.99
N ILE A 453 -6.60 -3.59 14.87
CA ILE A 453 -5.32 -4.20 14.54
C ILE A 453 -4.32 -3.86 15.67
N ASP A 454 -3.66 -4.87 16.22
CA ASP A 454 -2.67 -4.67 17.29
C ASP A 454 -1.36 -4.06 16.77
N HIS A 455 -0.49 -3.70 17.70
CA HIS A 455 0.85 -3.15 17.39
C HIS A 455 1.79 -4.14 16.68
N ASN A 456 1.43 -5.42 16.58
CA ASN A 456 2.19 -6.45 15.85
C ASN A 456 1.63 -6.71 14.44
N GLY A 457 0.55 -6.02 14.06
CA GLY A 457 -0.13 -6.16 12.77
C GLY A 457 -1.19 -7.26 12.74
N HIS A 458 -1.58 -7.84 13.87
CA HIS A 458 -2.62 -8.86 13.92
C HIS A 458 -4.01 -8.24 13.98
N ILE A 459 -4.96 -8.83 13.24
CA ILE A 459 -6.37 -8.44 13.34
C ILE A 459 -6.96 -9.04 14.62
N VAL A 460 -7.24 -8.18 15.60
CA VAL A 460 -7.81 -8.57 16.90
C VAL A 460 -9.32 -8.78 16.80
N LYS A 461 -10.00 -7.90 16.04
CA LYS A 461 -11.44 -7.95 15.84
C LYS A 461 -11.81 -7.36 14.49
N LYS A 462 -12.84 -7.92 13.86
CA LYS A 462 -13.29 -7.53 12.51
C LYS A 462 -14.81 -7.56 12.42
N ALA A 463 -15.41 -6.56 11.76
CA ALA A 463 -16.83 -6.56 11.41
C ALA A 463 -17.10 -7.34 10.11
N PRO A 464 -18.31 -7.87 9.90
CA PRO A 464 -18.70 -8.37 8.58
C PRO A 464 -18.64 -7.24 7.54
N MET A 465 -18.18 -7.55 6.32
CA MET A 465 -18.23 -6.60 5.20
C MET A 465 -19.67 -6.48 4.69
N ASP A 466 -19.98 -5.36 4.02
CA ASP A 466 -21.23 -5.11 3.31
C ASP A 466 -22.50 -5.23 4.20
N GLN A 467 -22.35 -4.96 5.51
CA GLN A 467 -23.43 -5.02 6.50
C GLN A 467 -23.35 -3.83 7.47
N GLU A 468 -24.49 -3.35 7.98
CA GLU A 468 -24.49 -2.40 9.08
C GLU A 468 -23.94 -3.07 10.35
N ALA A 469 -22.96 -2.43 11.00
CA ALA A 469 -22.32 -3.00 12.17
C ALA A 469 -21.75 -1.94 13.11
N VAL A 470 -21.64 -2.30 14.39
CA VAL A 470 -20.91 -1.53 15.41
C VAL A 470 -19.83 -2.43 16.00
N LEU A 471 -18.57 -2.13 15.68
CA LEU A 471 -17.43 -2.90 16.17
C LEU A 471 -16.86 -2.27 17.44
N ARG A 472 -17.06 -2.96 18.57
CA ARG A 472 -16.60 -2.53 19.90
C ARG A 472 -15.28 -3.19 20.26
N GLY A 473 -14.34 -2.43 20.81
CA GLY A 473 -13.03 -2.94 21.25
C GLY A 473 -12.37 -2.05 22.29
N GLU A 474 -11.20 -2.49 22.75
CA GLU A 474 -10.31 -1.71 23.60
C GLU A 474 -9.09 -1.25 22.79
N LEU A 475 -8.60 -0.05 23.08
CA LEU A 475 -7.48 0.57 22.38
C LEU A 475 -6.42 1.01 23.39
N PRO A 476 -5.41 0.17 23.66
CA PRO A 476 -4.33 0.54 24.56
C PRO A 476 -3.39 1.55 23.88
N ALA A 477 -3.05 2.61 24.61
CA ALA A 477 -2.05 3.57 24.19
C ALA A 477 -0.65 2.95 24.21
N MET A 478 0.14 3.15 23.16
CA MET A 478 1.49 2.60 23.03
C MET A 478 2.56 3.67 23.25
N GLN A 479 3.70 3.26 23.80
CA GLN A 479 4.89 4.10 23.95
C GLN A 479 6.15 3.38 23.45
N GLY A 480 7.21 4.15 23.24
CA GLY A 480 8.43 3.68 22.59
C GLY A 480 8.37 3.85 21.07
N GLU A 481 9.50 3.56 20.40
CA GLU A 481 9.67 3.81 18.98
C GLU A 481 10.41 2.66 18.32
N THR A 482 9.87 2.15 17.22
CA THR A 482 10.56 1.15 16.40
C THR A 482 11.74 1.81 15.66
N PRO A 483 12.80 1.05 15.31
CA PRO A 483 13.88 1.58 14.47
C PRO A 483 13.39 2.11 13.12
N TYR A 484 12.40 1.46 12.51
CA TYR A 484 11.75 1.94 11.29
C TYR A 484 11.09 3.30 11.50
N MET A 485 10.39 3.50 12.62
CA MET A 485 9.73 4.78 12.89
C MET A 485 10.74 5.93 13.01
N LYS A 486 11.93 5.67 13.58
CA LYS A 486 13.03 6.65 13.69
C LYS A 486 13.76 6.92 12.37
N LEU A 487 14.14 5.86 11.66
CA LEU A 487 15.08 5.93 10.53
C LEU A 487 14.38 5.91 9.17
N SER A 488 13.08 5.61 9.13
CA SER A 488 12.31 5.42 7.90
C SER A 488 12.93 4.34 7.00
N ASP A 489 12.72 4.46 5.69
CA ASP A 489 13.23 3.53 4.69
C ASP A 489 14.76 3.63 4.48
N TRP A 490 15.42 4.67 5.04
CA TRP A 490 16.82 5.02 4.75
C TRP A 490 17.84 3.91 4.99
N PRO A 491 17.80 3.12 6.08
CA PRO A 491 18.78 2.06 6.30
C PRO A 491 18.79 1.05 5.14
N VAL A 492 17.62 0.63 4.69
CA VAL A 492 17.47 -0.31 3.56
C VAL A 492 17.88 0.34 2.25
N MET A 493 17.51 1.62 2.02
CA MET A 493 17.90 2.35 0.81
C MET A 493 19.42 2.52 0.71
N ILE A 494 20.07 2.97 1.78
CA ILE A 494 21.52 3.16 1.82
C ILE A 494 22.23 1.83 1.61
N PHE A 495 21.82 0.77 2.32
CA PHE A 495 22.39 -0.55 2.15
C PHE A 495 22.21 -1.08 0.70
N SER A 496 21.03 -0.88 0.12
CA SER A 496 20.74 -1.25 -1.27
C SER A 496 21.64 -0.51 -2.25
N ILE A 497 21.83 0.81 -2.08
CA ILE A 497 22.72 1.62 -2.92
C ILE A 497 24.16 1.14 -2.80
N LEU A 498 24.65 0.87 -1.58
CA LEU A 498 26.01 0.35 -1.36
C LEU A 498 26.24 -0.99 -2.08
N LEU A 499 25.29 -1.93 -1.98
CA LEU A 499 25.36 -3.20 -2.70
C LEU A 499 25.40 -3.01 -4.23
N LEU A 500 24.61 -2.08 -4.76
CA LEU A 500 24.63 -1.76 -6.19
C LEU A 500 25.96 -1.12 -6.60
N LEU A 501 26.53 -0.20 -5.81
CA LEU A 501 27.83 0.41 -6.08
C LEU A 501 28.96 -0.64 -6.10
N VAL A 502 28.95 -1.57 -5.14
CA VAL A 502 29.87 -2.72 -5.11
C VAL A 502 29.66 -3.58 -6.36
N GLY A 503 28.42 -3.96 -6.68
CA GLY A 503 28.10 -4.75 -7.86
C GLY A 503 28.53 -4.08 -9.18
N TRP A 504 28.37 -2.76 -9.28
CA TRP A 504 28.81 -1.98 -10.44
C TRP A 504 30.35 -1.95 -10.57
N ARG A 505 31.06 -1.79 -9.44
CA ARG A 505 32.53 -1.75 -9.41
C ARG A 505 33.19 -3.09 -9.72
N PHE A 506 32.59 -4.19 -9.28
CA PHE A 506 33.04 -5.56 -9.53
C PHE A 506 32.37 -6.22 -10.73
N ARG A 507 31.65 -5.44 -11.53
CA ARG A 507 31.10 -5.92 -12.79
C ARG A 507 32.24 -6.47 -13.65
N PRO A 508 32.16 -7.73 -14.13
CA PRO A 508 33.13 -8.23 -15.09
C PRO A 508 33.15 -7.30 -16.31
N ARG A 509 34.28 -6.63 -16.52
CA ARG A 509 34.49 -5.73 -17.68
C ARG A 509 34.60 -6.61 -18.93
N LYS A 510 33.53 -6.60 -19.76
CA LYS A 510 33.35 -7.13 -21.14
C LYS A 510 32.83 -8.57 -21.27
N VAL A 511 31.76 -8.75 -22.05
CA VAL A 511 31.86 -9.17 -23.47
C VAL A 511 30.82 -8.38 -24.27
N ASP A 512 31.29 -7.51 -25.15
CA ASP A 512 30.46 -6.89 -26.18
C ASP A 512 30.08 -8.00 -27.16
N VAL A 513 28.84 -8.49 -27.11
CA VAL A 513 28.32 -9.47 -28.09
C VAL A 513 27.60 -8.77 -29.25
N SER A 514 27.80 -7.45 -29.39
CA SER A 514 27.26 -6.64 -30.47
C SER A 514 28.15 -6.73 -31.71
N PHE A 515 27.68 -7.47 -32.71
CA PHE A 515 27.98 -7.29 -34.14
C PHE A 515 29.44 -7.51 -34.60
N LYS A 516 29.82 -8.77 -34.81
CA LYS A 516 30.63 -9.15 -35.99
C LYS A 516 29.79 -10.01 -36.92
N SER A 517 28.95 -9.37 -37.73
CA SER A 517 28.43 -9.98 -38.95
C SER A 517 29.21 -9.40 -40.14
N ARG A 518 29.86 -10.30 -40.88
CA ARG A 518 30.27 -10.20 -42.30
C ARG A 518 31.47 -9.30 -42.64
N ARG A 519 32.63 -9.94 -42.79
CA ARG A 519 33.35 -9.88 -44.07
C ARG A 519 32.94 -11.08 -44.90
#